data_AF-A0A443QA24-F1
#
_entry.id   AF-A0A443QA24-F1
#
_cell.length_a   1.000
_cell.length_b   1.000
_cell.length_c   1.000
_cell.angle_alpha   90.00
_cell.angle_beta   90.00
_cell.angle_gamma   90.00
#
_symmetry.space_group_name_H-M   'P 1'
#
loop_
_entity.id
_entity.type
_entity.pdbx_description
1 polymer ?
#
loop_
_entity_poly.entity_id
_entity_poly.type
_entity_poly.pdbx_seq_one_letter_code
_entity_poly.pdbx_strand_id
1 'polypeptide(L)'
;MGSELSKNQMTKVIKDLLKANGTGVKENTARAYVQTLQRVSPWFLEEGLLNIPQWEQHKEDLMRWAQTHEEPLPRGTFPMWQLIRDCLLSSDTKVKGSLQIGEQALEEITERESQKDDQTERGI
;
A
#
# COMPACT_ATOMS: atom_id res chain seq x y z
N MET A 1 12.26 -12.53 18.32
CA MET A 1 10.81 -12.82 18.41
C MET A 1 10.04 -11.70 17.71
N GLY A 2 10.01 -11.71 16.37
CA GLY A 2 9.08 -10.90 15.57
C GLY A 2 7.82 -11.74 15.33
N SER A 3 7.16 -12.13 16.41
CA SER A 3 6.23 -13.27 16.43
C SER A 3 4.79 -12.82 16.70
N GLU A 4 3.86 -13.32 15.89
CA GLU A 4 2.39 -13.15 15.99
C GLU A 4 1.84 -11.72 15.84
N LEU A 5 2.37 -10.73 16.55
CA LEU A 5 1.91 -9.34 16.47
C LEU A 5 2.10 -8.74 15.06
N SER A 6 3.28 -8.94 14.48
CA SER A 6 3.58 -8.51 13.09
C SER A 6 2.65 -9.19 12.07
N LYS A 7 2.32 -10.48 12.27
CA LYS A 7 1.41 -11.22 11.40
C LYS A 7 -0.03 -10.71 11.51
N ASN A 8 -0.50 -10.48 12.74
CA ASN A 8 -1.85 -9.96 12.99
C ASN A 8 -1.98 -8.53 12.43
N GLN A 9 -0.96 -7.70 12.61
CA GLN A 9 -0.91 -6.37 12.03
C GLN A 9 -0.92 -6.41 10.50
N MET A 10 -0.05 -7.22 9.88
CA MET A 10 -0.01 -7.36 8.42
C MET A 10 -1.33 -7.91 7.86
N THR A 11 -1.94 -8.88 8.54
CA THR A 11 -3.27 -9.42 8.18
C THR A 11 -4.32 -8.32 8.18
N LYS A 12 -4.31 -7.46 9.21
CA LYS A 12 -5.24 -6.32 9.31
C LYS A 12 -4.99 -5.32 8.19
N VAL A 13 -3.73 -4.92 7.96
CA VAL A 13 -3.35 -3.97 6.90
C VAL A 13 -3.80 -4.46 5.53
N ILE A 14 -3.54 -5.73 5.20
CA ILE A 14 -3.98 -6.33 3.91
C ILE A 14 -5.50 -6.31 3.80
N LYS A 15 -6.23 -6.69 4.86
CA LYS A 15 -7.71 -6.67 4.85
C LYS A 15 -8.25 -5.25 4.63
N ASP A 16 -7.71 -4.28 5.35
CA ASP A 16 -8.17 -2.90 5.30
C ASP A 16 -7.87 -2.28 3.92
N LEU A 17 -6.69 -2.55 3.34
CA LEU A 17 -6.32 -2.13 1.99
C LEU A 17 -7.27 -2.71 0.93
N LEU A 18 -7.54 -4.01 0.97
CA LEU A 18 -8.42 -4.67 0.01
C LEU A 18 -9.85 -4.14 0.15
N LYS A 19 -10.33 -3.97 1.39
CA LYS A 19 -11.65 -3.40 1.69
C LYS A 19 -11.79 -1.97 1.17
N ALA A 20 -10.77 -1.13 1.33
CA ALA A 20 -10.74 0.23 0.81
C ALA A 20 -10.78 0.30 -0.73
N ASN A 21 -10.38 -0.78 -1.41
CA ASN A 21 -10.44 -0.94 -2.86
C ASN A 21 -11.63 -1.81 -3.31
N GLY A 22 -12.66 -1.96 -2.45
CA GLY A 22 -13.92 -2.62 -2.80
C GLY A 22 -13.89 -4.15 -2.74
N THR A 23 -12.78 -4.75 -2.31
CA THR A 23 -12.63 -6.21 -2.23
C THR A 23 -12.60 -6.68 -0.77
N GLY A 24 -13.71 -7.22 -0.29
CA GLY A 24 -13.77 -7.83 1.04
C GLY A 24 -13.16 -9.25 1.04
N VAL A 25 -12.13 -9.48 1.85
CA VAL A 25 -11.53 -10.82 2.04
C VAL A 25 -11.77 -11.32 3.46
N LYS A 26 -12.09 -12.63 3.58
CA LYS A 26 -12.24 -13.30 4.88
C LYS A 26 -10.92 -13.29 5.64
N GLU A 27 -10.99 -13.17 6.96
CA GLU A 27 -9.78 -13.11 7.79
C GLU A 27 -8.88 -14.34 7.65
N ASN A 28 -9.47 -15.54 7.59
CA ASN A 28 -8.72 -16.77 7.41
C ASN A 28 -7.94 -16.80 6.09
N THR A 29 -8.49 -16.22 5.02
CA THR A 29 -7.83 -16.12 3.71
C THR A 29 -6.64 -15.15 3.77
N ALA A 30 -6.82 -13.98 4.39
CA ALA A 30 -5.73 -13.02 4.57
C ALA A 30 -4.62 -13.61 5.46
N ARG A 31 -4.98 -14.28 6.55
CA ARG A 31 -4.05 -14.95 7.46
C ARG A 31 -3.25 -16.06 6.76
N ALA A 32 -3.90 -16.88 5.94
CA ALA A 32 -3.24 -17.93 5.16
C ALA A 32 -2.22 -17.34 4.15
N TYR A 33 -2.56 -16.20 3.54
CA TYR A 33 -1.61 -15.50 2.68
C TYR A 33 -0.43 -14.95 3.48
N VAL A 34 -0.66 -14.34 4.65
CA VAL A 34 0.42 -13.85 5.53
C VAL A 34 1.33 -14.98 6.02
N GLN A 35 0.80 -16.18 6.23
CA GLN A 35 1.64 -17.36 6.52
C GLN A 35 2.54 -17.73 5.35
N THR A 36 2.03 -17.65 4.12
CA THR A 36 2.84 -17.85 2.90
C THR A 36 3.92 -16.79 2.81
N LEU A 37 3.58 -15.52 3.10
CA LEU A 37 4.51 -14.40 3.09
C LEU A 37 5.61 -14.59 4.15
N GLN A 38 5.26 -15.02 5.37
CA GLN A 38 6.23 -15.33 6.41
C GLN A 38 7.23 -16.41 5.97
N ARG A 39 6.73 -17.43 5.28
CA ARG A 39 7.55 -18.56 4.84
C ARG A 39 8.50 -18.16 3.72
N VAL A 40 8.00 -17.40 2.74
CA VAL A 40 8.72 -17.07 1.51
C VAL A 40 9.61 -15.84 1.66
N SER A 41 9.13 -14.82 2.38
CA SER A 41 9.80 -13.53 2.54
C SER A 41 9.72 -13.05 4.00
N PRO A 42 10.38 -13.75 4.95
CA PRO A 42 10.35 -13.37 6.37
C PRO A 42 10.84 -11.94 6.61
N TRP A 43 11.83 -11.48 5.81
CA TRP A 43 12.38 -10.12 5.84
C TRP A 43 11.30 -9.03 5.68
N PHE A 44 10.26 -9.30 4.88
CA PHE A 44 9.18 -8.34 4.63
C PHE A 44 8.35 -8.07 5.89
N LEU A 45 8.11 -9.11 6.71
CA LEU A 45 7.39 -8.96 7.97
C LEU A 45 8.22 -8.29 9.07
N GLU A 46 9.55 -8.36 8.97
CA GLU A 46 10.47 -7.70 9.88
C GLU A 46 10.55 -6.19 9.59
N GLU A 47 10.58 -5.81 8.32
CA GLU A 47 10.53 -4.40 7.91
C GLU A 47 9.15 -3.77 8.16
N GLY A 48 8.07 -4.58 8.06
CA GLY A 48 6.72 -4.18 8.48
C GLY A 48 6.06 -3.11 7.59
N LEU A 49 6.62 -2.88 6.40
CA LEU A 49 6.15 -1.87 5.45
C LEU A 49 5.46 -2.53 4.27
N LEU A 50 4.26 -2.05 3.92
CA LEU A 50 3.52 -2.50 2.74
C LEU A 50 3.58 -1.41 1.67
N ASN A 51 4.59 -1.49 0.79
CA ASN A 51 4.79 -0.58 -0.34
C ASN A 51 5.15 -1.34 -1.62
N ILE A 52 5.05 -0.66 -2.78
CA ILE A 52 5.27 -1.27 -4.09
C ILE A 52 6.68 -1.88 -4.25
N PRO A 53 7.80 -1.20 -3.92
CA PRO A 53 9.13 -1.77 -4.08
C PRO A 53 9.33 -3.10 -3.35
N GLN A 54 8.98 -3.15 -2.06
CA GLN A 54 9.11 -4.37 -1.26
C GLN A 54 8.12 -5.44 -1.72
N TRP A 55 6.94 -5.03 -2.22
CA TRP A 55 5.95 -5.98 -2.75
C TRP A 55 6.40 -6.64 -4.06
N GLU A 56 7.11 -5.91 -4.92
CA GLU A 56 7.73 -6.49 -6.12
C GLU A 56 8.91 -7.40 -5.77
N GLN A 57 9.71 -7.07 -4.76
CA GLN A 57 10.76 -7.97 -4.27
C GLN A 57 10.16 -9.28 -3.70
N HIS A 58 9.03 -9.21 -2.99
CA HIS A 58 8.29 -10.40 -2.55
C HIS A 58 7.84 -11.29 -3.74
N LYS A 59 7.53 -10.71 -4.90
CA LYS A 59 7.22 -11.47 -6.12
C LYS A 59 8.40 -12.32 -6.59
N GLU A 60 9.61 -11.75 -6.56
CA GLU A 60 10.81 -12.49 -6.92
C GLU A 60 11.03 -13.68 -5.99
N ASP A 61 10.83 -13.48 -4.69
CA ASP A 61 10.93 -14.57 -3.72
C ASP A 61 9.88 -15.67 -3.97
N LEU A 62 8.65 -15.30 -4.32
CA LEU A 62 7.61 -16.26 -4.72
C LEU A 62 8.01 -17.05 -5.98
N MET A 63 8.58 -16.38 -6.97
CA MET A 63 9.06 -17.05 -8.19
C MET A 63 10.25 -17.97 -7.91
N ARG A 64 11.20 -17.53 -7.07
CA ARG A 64 12.35 -18.34 -6.64
C ARG A 64 11.88 -19.55 -5.83
N TRP A 65 10.93 -19.38 -4.91
CA TRP A 65 10.35 -20.47 -4.15
C TRP A 65 9.74 -21.52 -5.06
N ALA A 66 8.92 -21.10 -6.04
CA ALA A 66 8.27 -22.00 -6.99
C ALA A 66 9.25 -22.78 -7.89
N GLN A 67 10.48 -22.28 -8.07
CA GLN A 67 11.52 -22.95 -8.87
C GLN A 67 12.42 -23.87 -8.04
N THR A 68 12.67 -23.53 -6.78
CA THR A 68 13.69 -24.17 -5.94
C THR A 68 13.12 -25.16 -4.93
N HIS A 69 11.84 -25.05 -4.57
CA HIS A 69 11.22 -25.89 -3.56
C HIS A 69 10.23 -26.87 -4.20
N GLU A 70 10.26 -28.12 -3.75
CA GLU A 70 9.30 -29.16 -4.16
C GLU A 70 7.89 -28.87 -3.63
N GLU A 71 7.78 -28.13 -2.52
CA GLU A 71 6.50 -27.76 -1.93
C GLU A 71 5.81 -26.66 -2.76
N PRO A 72 4.63 -26.94 -3.35
CA PRO A 72 3.93 -25.95 -4.15
C PRO A 72 3.42 -24.80 -3.28
N LEU A 73 3.41 -23.61 -3.86
CA LEU A 73 2.72 -22.47 -3.26
C LEU A 73 1.21 -22.74 -3.22
N PRO A 74 0.49 -22.24 -2.18
CA PRO A 74 -0.96 -22.34 -2.13
C PRO A 74 -1.63 -21.81 -3.41
N ARG A 75 -2.75 -22.42 -3.78
CA ARG A 75 -3.54 -21.94 -4.92
C ARG A 75 -4.03 -20.52 -4.62
N GLY A 76 -3.85 -19.62 -5.59
CA GLY A 76 -4.26 -18.23 -5.44
C GLY A 76 -3.19 -17.31 -4.85
N THR A 77 -1.96 -17.78 -4.56
CA THR A 77 -0.88 -16.91 -4.09
C THR A 77 -0.56 -15.78 -5.09
N PHE A 78 -0.33 -16.08 -6.36
CA PHE A 78 -0.07 -15.05 -7.38
C PHE A 78 -1.28 -14.12 -7.64
N PRO A 79 -2.52 -14.62 -7.77
CA PRO A 79 -3.70 -13.76 -7.81
C PRO A 79 -3.83 -12.81 -6.62
N MET A 80 -3.58 -13.30 -5.40
CA MET A 80 -3.63 -12.48 -4.19
C MET A 80 -2.50 -11.43 -4.18
N TRP A 81 -1.30 -11.82 -4.61
CA TRP A 81 -0.19 -10.89 -4.80
C TRP A 81 -0.55 -9.75 -5.76
N GLN A 82 -1.12 -10.10 -6.92
CA GLN A 82 -1.51 -9.13 -7.95
C GLN A 82 -2.61 -8.19 -7.43
N LEU A 83 -3.63 -8.74 -6.75
CA LEU A 83 -4.71 -7.94 -6.18
C LEU A 83 -4.19 -6.90 -5.18
N ILE A 84 -3.29 -7.29 -4.28
CA ILE A 84 -2.71 -6.36 -3.30
C ILE A 84 -1.88 -5.29 -4.01
N ARG A 85 -1.10 -5.66 -5.03
CA ARG A 85 -0.33 -4.72 -5.85
C ARG A 85 -1.23 -3.68 -6.50
N ASP A 86 -2.31 -4.11 -7.15
CA ASP A 86 -3.25 -3.21 -7.82
C ASP A 86 -3.92 -2.25 -6.82
N CYS A 87 -4.24 -2.74 -5.62
CA CYS A 87 -4.75 -1.91 -4.53
C CYS A 87 -3.73 -0.90 -4.02
N LEU A 88 -2.45 -1.26 -3.93
CA LEU A 88 -1.37 -0.35 -3.55
C LEU A 88 -1.19 0.76 -4.60
N LEU A 89 -1.21 0.43 -5.89
CA LEU A 89 -1.15 1.41 -6.98
C LEU A 89 -2.38 2.34 -7.00
N SER A 90 -3.57 1.80 -6.76
CA SER A 90 -4.79 2.61 -6.65
C SER A 90 -4.76 3.54 -5.43
N SER A 91 -4.19 3.09 -4.32
CA SER A 91 -4.05 3.92 -3.12
C SER A 91 -3.02 5.03 -3.32
N ASP A 92 -1.88 4.72 -3.94
CA ASP A 92 -0.83 5.69 -4.27
C ASP A 92 -1.34 6.80 -5.21
N THR A 93 -2.10 6.43 -6.24
CA THR A 93 -2.73 7.39 -7.16
C THR A 93 -3.76 8.28 -6.47
N LYS A 94 -4.60 7.74 -5.57
CA LYS A 94 -5.55 8.54 -4.77
C LYS A 94 -4.84 9.52 -3.83
N VAL A 95 -3.77 9.08 -3.18
CA VAL A 95 -2.96 9.95 -2.28
C VAL A 95 -2.28 11.06 -3.07
N LYS A 96 -1.64 10.74 -4.20
CA LYS A 96 -1.01 11.74 -5.09
C LYS A 96 -2.02 12.74 -5.65
N GLY A 97 -3.18 12.27 -6.09
CA GLY A 97 -4.25 13.15 -6.58
C GLY A 97 -4.76 14.11 -5.49
N SER A 98 -4.93 13.63 -4.27
CA SER A 98 -5.35 14.47 -3.14
C SER A 98 -4.30 15.51 -2.75
N LEU A 99 -3.00 15.15 -2.83
CA LEU A 99 -1.90 16.09 -2.57
C LEU A 99 -1.85 17.20 -3.62
N GLN A 100 -2.02 16.84 -4.90
CA GLN A 100 -2.03 17.82 -6.00
C GLN A 100 -3.20 18.81 -5.88
N ILE A 101 -4.39 18.33 -5.49
CA ILE A 101 -5.55 19.21 -5.21
C ILE A 101 -5.24 20.14 -4.03
N GLY A 102 -4.58 19.63 -2.98
CA GLY A 102 -4.18 20.44 -1.82
C GLY A 102 -3.15 21.52 -2.20
N GLU A 103 -2.17 21.18 -3.03
CA GLU A 103 -1.16 22.12 -3.54
C GLU A 103 -1.80 23.25 -4.37
N GLN A 104 -2.70 22.91 -5.29
CA GLN A 104 -3.45 23.90 -6.08
C GLN A 104 -4.30 24.82 -5.20
N ALA A 105 -4.97 24.27 -4.18
CA ALA A 105 -5.78 25.07 -3.25
C ALA A 105 -4.93 26.06 -2.44
N LEU A 106 -3.70 25.70 -2.07
CA LEU A 106 -2.78 26.58 -1.34
C LEU A 106 -2.21 27.68 -2.25
N GLU A 107 -1.94 27.38 -3.52
CA GLU A 107 -1.51 28.36 -4.52
C GLU A 107 -2.60 29.42 -4.75
N GLU A 108 -3.87 29.00 -4.91
CA GLU A 108 -5.00 29.93 -5.03
C GLU A 108 -5.19 30.83 -3.80
N ILE A 109 -4.99 30.32 -2.58
CA ILE A 109 -5.09 31.13 -1.36
C ILE A 109 -3.98 32.18 -1.33
N THR A 110 -2.77 31.81 -1.73
CA THR A 110 -1.60 32.70 -1.75
C THR A 110 -1.76 33.83 -2.78
N GLU A 111 -2.28 33.54 -3.98
CA GLU A 111 -2.56 34.56 -5.00
C GLU A 111 -3.65 35.55 -4.58
N ARG A 112 -4.70 35.08 -3.90
CA ARG A 112 -5.80 35.93 -3.42
C ARG A 112 -5.37 36.92 -2.35
N GLU A 113 -4.47 36.52 -1.45
CA GLU A 113 -3.90 37.43 -0.46
C GLU A 113 -3.00 38.48 -1.11
N SER A 114 -2.20 38.10 -2.12
CA SER A 114 -1.32 39.03 -2.83
C SER A 114 -2.07 40.08 -3.68
N GLN A 115 -3.26 39.75 -4.20
CA GLN A 115 -4.10 40.71 -4.95
C GLN A 115 -4.84 41.72 -4.05
N LYS A 116 -5.07 41.37 -2.77
CA LYS A 116 -5.73 42.26 -1.81
C LYS A 116 -4.80 43.36 -1.28
N ASP A 117 -3.51 43.05 -1.11
CA ASP A 117 -2.52 44.04 -0.68
C ASP A 117 -2.28 45.11 -1.76
N ASP A 118 -2.23 44.71 -3.03
CA ASP A 118 -1.93 45.63 -4.15
C ASP A 118 -3.09 46.62 -4.47
N GLN A 119 -4.33 46.27 -4.09
CA GLN A 119 -5.47 47.21 -4.16
C GLN A 119 -5.57 48.17 -2.97
N THR A 120 -4.91 47.86 -1.85
CA THR A 120 -4.95 48.70 -0.64
C THR A 120 -3.94 49.85 -0.72
N GLU A 121 -2.81 49.70 -1.43
CA GLU A 121 -1.79 50.75 -1.59
C GLU A 121 -2.10 51.80 -2.68
N ARG A 122 -3.03 51.57 -3.62
CA ARG A 122 -3.37 52.54 -4.69
C ARG A 122 -4.57 53.44 -4.41
N GLY A 123 -5.12 53.37 -3.20
CA GLY A 123 -6.37 54.03 -2.80
C GLY A 123 -6.23 55.18 -1.78
N ILE A 124 -5.05 55.81 -1.64
CA ILE A 124 -4.85 57.01 -0.80
C ILE A 124 -4.31 58.16 -1.64
#